data_AF-A0A519QKS6-F1
#
_entry.id   AF-A0A519QKS6-F1
#
_cell.length_a   1.000
_cell.length_b   1.000
_cell.length_c   1.000
_cell.angle_alpha   90.00
_cell.angle_beta   90.00
_cell.angle_gamma   90.00
#
_symmetry.space_group_name_H-M   'P 1'
#
loop_
_entity.id
_entity.type
_entity.pdbx_description
1 polymer ?
#
loop_
_entity_poly.entity_id
_entity_poly.type
_entity_poly.pdbx_seq_one_letter_code
_entity_poly.pdbx_strand_id
1 'polypeptide(L)'
;MLKIIKDLKTLIAILTIATISLSCEKIEEPIRFRVNQFKQTAVGVSPIMTLSVQQGSQIGTNNWSPLYNDILGFTYEPGYIYELLVTETDILNPPADGSSKAYRLKQILSKTKVSTNDAFTLNLKLNETVFVKGNVNTGYNILEEVKIDCGNLCNEFNLALQSNATNLKGNFVLNDDGSIKLI
;
A
#
# COMPACT_ATOMS: atom_id res chain seq x y z
N MET A 1 -16.52 44.52 68.84
CA MET A 1 -15.29 43.83 68.37
C MET A 1 -15.70 42.61 67.55
N LEU A 2 -16.45 42.85 66.47
CA LEU A 2 -17.22 41.82 65.76
C LEU A 2 -17.17 42.14 64.25
N LYS A 3 -15.99 42.02 63.63
CA LYS A 3 -15.87 42.21 62.17
C LYS A 3 -14.65 41.54 61.50
N ILE A 4 -13.91 40.68 62.20
CA ILE A 4 -12.65 40.11 61.67
C ILE A 4 -12.76 38.58 61.38
N ILE A 5 -13.84 37.90 61.78
CA ILE A 5 -13.97 36.44 61.64
C ILE A 5 -14.86 36.02 60.45
N LYS A 6 -15.48 36.96 59.72
CA LYS A 6 -16.33 36.62 58.57
C LYS A 6 -15.59 36.44 57.24
N ASP A 7 -14.33 36.86 57.15
CA ASP A 7 -13.55 36.80 55.90
C ASP A 7 -12.63 35.57 55.80
N LEU A 8 -12.87 34.53 56.61
CA LEU A 8 -12.17 33.24 56.49
C LEU A 8 -12.96 32.20 55.68
N LYS A 9 -14.24 32.46 55.39
CA LYS A 9 -15.06 31.60 54.50
C LYS A 9 -15.07 32.07 53.04
N THR A 10 -14.45 33.22 52.78
CA THR A 10 -14.31 33.85 51.45
C THR A 10 -12.88 33.80 50.95
N LEU A 11 -12.10 32.79 51.38
CA LEU A 11 -10.76 32.52 50.86
C LEU A 11 -10.55 31.01 50.59
N ILE A 12 -11.62 30.29 50.30
CA ILE A 12 -11.62 28.91 49.79
C ILE A 12 -12.67 28.80 48.68
N ALA A 13 -12.58 29.69 47.71
CA ALA A 13 -13.34 29.59 46.48
C ALA A 13 -12.49 30.24 45.39
N ILE A 14 -12.26 29.50 44.30
CA ILE A 14 -11.65 29.99 43.05
C ILE A 14 -10.10 30.01 43.06
N LEU A 15 -9.49 28.87 43.37
CA LEU A 15 -8.19 28.52 42.74
C LEU A 15 -8.11 27.02 42.42
N THR A 16 -9.23 26.43 42.01
CA THR A 16 -9.20 25.29 41.09
C THR A 16 -9.32 25.87 39.69
N ILE A 17 -8.22 26.46 39.20
CA ILE A 17 -8.02 26.58 37.76
C ILE A 17 -7.94 25.13 37.30
N ALA A 18 -9.10 24.58 36.93
CA ALA A 18 -9.17 23.41 36.10
C ALA A 18 -8.43 23.80 34.83
N THR A 19 -7.14 23.48 34.79
CA THR A 19 -6.39 23.40 33.56
C THR A 19 -7.06 22.28 32.79
N ILE A 20 -8.14 22.63 32.09
CA ILE A 20 -8.64 21.84 30.99
C ILE A 20 -7.49 21.90 30.00
N SER A 21 -6.59 20.93 30.09
CA SER A 21 -5.70 20.59 29.01
C SER A 21 -6.63 20.18 27.88
N LEU A 22 -7.06 21.17 27.10
CA LEU A 22 -7.35 21.00 25.70
C LEU A 22 -6.05 20.48 25.11
N SER A 23 -5.85 19.16 25.26
CA SER A 23 -5.05 18.39 24.35
C SER A 23 -5.66 18.71 23.01
N CYS A 24 -5.01 19.62 22.28
CA CYS A 24 -5.33 19.90 20.90
C CYS A 24 -4.99 18.61 20.18
N GLU A 25 -5.97 17.70 20.09
CA GLU A 25 -5.85 16.50 19.29
C GLU A 25 -5.77 17.02 17.86
N LYS A 26 -4.55 17.03 17.31
CA LYS A 26 -4.31 17.45 15.95
C LYS A 26 -5.09 16.47 15.08
N ILE A 27 -6.24 16.91 14.57
CA ILE A 27 -7.07 16.07 13.70
C ILE A 27 -6.28 15.90 12.41
N GLU A 28 -5.61 14.76 12.27
CA GLU A 28 -4.95 14.40 11.02
C GLU A 28 -6.01 14.20 9.95
N GLU A 29 -6.02 15.09 8.96
CA GLU A 29 -6.91 14.96 7.83
C GLU A 29 -6.53 13.71 7.03
N PRO A 30 -7.50 12.82 6.73
CA PRO A 30 -7.19 11.62 5.97
C PRO A 30 -6.78 11.99 4.54
N ILE A 31 -5.76 11.32 4.04
CA ILE A 31 -5.33 11.43 2.66
C ILE A 31 -6.07 10.41 1.79
N ARG A 32 -6.22 10.72 0.50
CA ARG A 32 -6.82 9.81 -0.47
C ARG A 32 -5.75 8.98 -1.15
N PHE A 33 -5.90 7.66 -1.10
CA PHE A 33 -5.17 6.74 -1.96
C PHE A 33 -6.12 6.18 -3.02
N ARG A 34 -5.66 6.13 -4.27
CA ARG A 34 -6.22 5.23 -5.26
C ARG A 34 -5.29 4.04 -5.39
N VAL A 35 -5.76 2.83 -5.12
CA VAL A 35 -4.97 1.59 -5.19
C VAL A 35 -5.27 0.89 -6.50
N ASN A 36 -4.23 0.51 -7.23
CA ASN A 36 -4.33 -0.13 -8.53
C ASN A 36 -4.86 -1.56 -8.41
N GLN A 37 -5.37 -2.06 -9.52
CA GLN A 37 -5.90 -3.42 -9.66
C GLN A 37 -4.89 -4.54 -9.48
N PHE A 38 -3.59 -4.27 -9.62
CA PHE A 38 -2.51 -5.25 -9.49
C PHE A 38 -1.38 -4.75 -8.63
N LYS A 39 -0.95 -5.60 -7.69
CA LYS A 39 0.37 -5.47 -7.06
C LYS A 39 1.47 -5.52 -8.12
N GLN A 40 2.54 -4.78 -7.89
CA GLN A 40 3.68 -4.67 -8.78
C GLN A 40 4.90 -5.36 -8.17
N THR A 41 5.71 -5.99 -9.01
CA THR A 41 7.04 -6.48 -8.63
C THR A 41 7.97 -5.30 -8.35
N ALA A 42 8.56 -5.26 -7.16
CA ALA A 42 9.49 -4.21 -6.75
C ALA A 42 10.66 -4.76 -5.91
N VAL A 43 11.69 -3.94 -5.73
CA VAL A 43 12.85 -4.26 -4.89
C VAL A 43 12.76 -3.43 -3.62
N GLY A 44 12.50 -4.08 -2.49
CA GLY A 44 12.67 -3.51 -1.15
C GLY A 44 14.01 -3.97 -0.56
N VAL A 45 14.00 -4.43 0.69
CA VAL A 45 15.12 -5.19 1.29
C VAL A 45 15.36 -6.50 0.51
N SER A 46 14.27 -7.08 -0.01
CA SER A 46 14.25 -8.23 -0.90
C SER A 46 13.22 -8.01 -2.02
N PRO A 47 13.17 -8.88 -3.04
CA PRO A 47 12.11 -8.84 -4.05
C PRO A 47 10.74 -9.01 -3.40
N ILE A 48 9.79 -8.15 -3.73
CA ILE A 48 8.46 -8.13 -3.11
C ILE A 48 7.36 -7.75 -4.11
N MET A 49 6.13 -8.21 -3.86
CA MET A 49 4.91 -7.69 -4.48
C MET A 49 4.31 -6.55 -3.64
N THR A 50 4.34 -5.34 -4.17
CA THR A 50 3.88 -4.11 -3.49
C THR A 50 2.58 -3.58 -4.09
N LEU A 51 1.75 -2.91 -3.28
CA LEU A 51 0.63 -2.13 -3.82
C LEU A 51 1.16 -1.02 -4.73
N SER A 52 0.38 -0.67 -5.75
CA SER A 52 0.67 0.45 -6.63
C SER A 52 -0.41 1.50 -6.44
N VAL A 53 -0.04 2.74 -6.09
CA VAL A 53 -0.99 3.76 -5.63
C VAL A 53 -0.82 5.09 -6.35
N GLN A 54 -1.90 5.87 -6.36
CA GLN A 54 -1.90 7.29 -6.65
C GLN A 54 -2.31 8.05 -5.39
N GLN A 55 -1.68 9.20 -5.18
CA GLN A 55 -1.96 10.10 -4.08
C GLN A 55 -1.81 11.55 -4.53
N GLY A 56 -2.46 12.47 -3.82
CA GLY A 56 -2.40 13.90 -4.11
C GLY A 56 -2.74 14.23 -5.56
N SER A 57 -1.87 15.00 -6.23
CA SER A 57 -2.06 15.42 -7.61
C SER A 57 -1.92 14.31 -8.66
N GLN A 58 -1.45 13.11 -8.29
CA GLN A 58 -1.34 11.98 -9.21
C GLN A 58 -2.65 11.19 -9.36
N ILE A 59 -3.65 11.45 -8.52
CA ILE A 59 -4.95 10.77 -8.60
C ILE A 59 -5.61 11.09 -9.94
N GLY A 60 -5.97 10.04 -10.68
CA GLY A 60 -6.59 10.14 -12.00
C GLY A 60 -5.59 10.24 -13.17
N THR A 61 -4.29 10.27 -12.90
CA THR A 61 -3.26 10.21 -13.94
C THR A 61 -2.96 8.75 -14.35
N ASN A 62 -1.96 8.53 -15.19
CA ASN A 62 -1.40 7.20 -15.48
C ASN A 62 -0.13 6.89 -14.68
N ASN A 63 0.27 7.79 -13.76
CA ASN A 63 1.45 7.61 -12.94
C ASN A 63 1.07 6.88 -11.67
N TRP A 64 1.59 5.67 -11.49
CA TRP A 64 1.42 4.89 -10.28
C TRP A 64 2.76 4.75 -9.57
N SER A 65 2.75 4.76 -8.24
CA SER A 65 3.94 4.62 -7.43
C SER A 65 3.83 3.41 -6.51
N PRO A 66 4.93 2.69 -6.24
CA PRO A 66 4.92 1.60 -5.27
C PRO A 66 4.62 2.13 -3.86
N LEU A 67 3.85 1.36 -3.09
CA LEU A 67 3.61 1.58 -1.68
C LEU A 67 4.18 0.39 -0.90
N TYR A 68 5.39 0.55 -0.40
CA TYR A 68 6.13 -0.52 0.29
C TYR A 68 5.57 -0.85 1.68
N ASN A 69 4.77 0.03 2.25
CA ASN A 69 4.13 -0.17 3.54
C ASN A 69 2.73 -0.73 3.39
N ASP A 70 2.36 -1.61 4.31
CA ASP A 70 0.98 -2.04 4.44
C ASP A 70 0.08 -0.89 4.91
N ILE A 71 -1.20 -0.98 4.54
CA ILE A 71 -2.25 -0.12 5.06
C ILE A 71 -3.01 -0.94 6.10
N LEU A 72 -2.81 -0.62 7.39
CA LEU A 72 -3.43 -1.38 8.47
C LEU A 72 -4.96 -1.33 8.36
N GLY A 73 -5.61 -2.50 8.39
CA GLY A 73 -7.06 -2.64 8.26
C GLY A 73 -7.56 -2.71 6.81
N PHE A 74 -6.67 -2.66 5.81
CA PHE A 74 -7.01 -2.88 4.41
C PHE A 74 -6.55 -4.26 3.94
N THR A 75 -7.49 -5.04 3.39
CA THR A 75 -7.20 -6.31 2.73
C THR A 75 -7.40 -6.13 1.23
N TYR A 76 -6.31 -6.25 0.49
CA TYR A 76 -6.30 -6.09 -0.96
C TYR A 76 -6.83 -7.36 -1.65
N GLU A 77 -7.62 -7.17 -2.71
CA GLU A 77 -8.01 -8.22 -3.65
C GLU A 77 -7.62 -7.80 -5.08
N PRO A 78 -7.02 -8.70 -5.88
CA PRO A 78 -6.67 -8.40 -7.27
C PRO A 78 -7.90 -8.16 -8.15
N GLY A 79 -7.73 -7.37 -9.21
CA GLY A 79 -8.78 -7.07 -10.18
C GLY A 79 -9.76 -5.97 -9.75
N TYR A 80 -9.42 -5.21 -8.70
CA TYR A 80 -10.20 -4.06 -8.25
C TYR A 80 -9.34 -2.81 -8.14
N ILE A 81 -9.84 -1.69 -8.67
CA ILE A 81 -9.33 -0.37 -8.30
C ILE A 81 -10.09 0.10 -7.07
N TYR A 82 -9.34 0.53 -6.05
CA TYR A 82 -9.91 1.07 -4.83
C TYR A 82 -9.66 2.57 -4.73
N GLU A 83 -10.61 3.30 -4.16
CA GLU A 83 -10.35 4.60 -3.56
C GLU A 83 -10.52 4.49 -2.05
N LEU A 84 -9.49 4.92 -1.31
CA LEU A 84 -9.39 4.78 0.12
C LEU A 84 -9.18 6.17 0.75
N LEU A 85 -9.79 6.38 1.92
CA LEU A 85 -9.32 7.36 2.89
C LEU A 85 -8.39 6.65 3.88
N VAL A 86 -7.21 7.22 4.05
CA VAL A 86 -6.13 6.65 4.86
C VAL A 86 -5.64 7.72 5.83
N THR A 87 -5.42 7.35 7.08
CA THR A 87 -4.67 8.18 8.03
C THR A 87 -3.20 7.86 7.86
N GLU A 88 -2.39 8.88 7.59
CA GLU A 88 -0.93 8.80 7.53
C GLU A 88 -0.35 9.36 8.82
N THR A 89 0.49 8.58 9.50
CA THR A 89 1.19 8.99 10.73
C THR A 89 2.70 8.90 10.53
N ASP A 90 3.43 9.88 11.07
CA ASP A 90 4.89 9.82 11.16
C ASP A 90 5.33 8.76 12.18
N ILE A 91 6.30 7.93 11.81
CA ILE A 91 6.95 6.98 12.71
C ILE A 91 8.10 7.68 13.41
N LEU A 92 8.04 7.78 14.74
CA LEU A 92 9.15 8.33 15.52
C LEU A 92 10.33 7.36 15.51
N ASN A 93 11.52 7.86 15.13
CA ASN A 93 12.75 7.08 14.98
C ASN A 93 12.57 5.86 14.05
N PRO A 94 12.28 6.07 12.76
CA PRO A 94 12.06 4.96 11.84
C PRO A 94 13.34 4.13 11.66
N PRO A 95 13.23 2.85 11.27
CA PRO A 95 14.38 2.06 10.83
C PRO A 95 15.14 2.78 9.70
N ALA A 96 16.46 2.63 9.65
CA ALA A 96 17.30 3.33 8.67
C ALA A 96 16.93 3.02 7.21
N ASP A 97 16.44 1.81 6.96
CA ASP A 97 15.98 1.26 5.68
C ASP A 97 14.44 1.16 5.60
N GLY A 98 13.73 1.66 6.61
CA GLY A 98 12.28 1.62 6.70
C GLY A 98 11.63 2.95 6.30
N SER A 99 10.35 2.89 5.94
CA SER A 99 9.56 4.11 5.74
C SER A 99 9.43 4.90 7.04
N SER A 100 9.43 6.22 6.92
CA SER A 100 9.10 7.14 8.01
C SER A 100 7.58 7.32 8.21
N LYS A 101 6.76 6.64 7.40
CA LYS A 101 5.30 6.77 7.37
C LYS A 101 4.61 5.43 7.66
N ALA A 102 3.56 5.47 8.46
CA ALA A 102 2.61 4.37 8.64
C ALA A 102 1.22 4.78 8.16
N TYR A 103 0.47 3.80 7.64
CA TYR A 103 -0.85 4.02 7.04
C TYR A 103 -1.90 3.16 7.73
N ARG A 104 -3.05 3.74 8.04
CA ARG A 104 -4.22 3.02 8.55
C ARG A 104 -5.45 3.36 7.72
N LEU A 105 -6.19 2.33 7.31
CA LEU A 105 -7.44 2.51 6.60
C LEU A 105 -8.44 3.23 7.50
N LYS A 106 -8.98 4.35 7.01
CA LYS A 106 -10.11 5.04 7.63
C LYS A 106 -11.43 4.61 6.99
N GLN A 107 -11.46 4.57 5.66
CA GLN A 107 -12.67 4.23 4.90
C GLN A 107 -12.34 3.76 3.48
N ILE A 108 -13.10 2.79 2.96
CA ILE A 108 -13.13 2.48 1.52
C ILE A 108 -14.22 3.37 0.89
N LEU A 109 -13.83 4.25 -0.02
CA LEU A 109 -14.75 5.14 -0.74
C LEU A 109 -15.36 4.42 -1.95
N SER A 110 -14.56 3.62 -2.66
CA SER A 110 -15.02 2.80 -3.77
C SER A 110 -14.15 1.55 -3.93
N LYS A 111 -14.75 0.51 -4.52
CA LYS A 111 -14.11 -0.72 -4.96
C LYS A 111 -14.73 -1.09 -6.30
N THR A 112 -14.00 -0.88 -7.39
CA THR A 112 -14.52 -1.05 -8.76
C THR A 112 -13.83 -2.23 -9.41
N LYS A 113 -14.60 -3.25 -9.79
CA LYS A 113 -14.07 -4.41 -10.53
C LYS A 113 -13.60 -3.95 -11.90
N VAL A 114 -12.41 -4.38 -12.27
CA VAL A 114 -11.79 -4.06 -13.55
C VAL A 114 -12.06 -5.18 -14.54
N SER A 115 -12.06 -4.86 -15.84
CA SER A 115 -12.35 -5.85 -16.88
C SER A 115 -11.26 -6.92 -16.91
N THR A 116 -11.63 -8.17 -17.16
CA THR A 116 -10.67 -9.27 -17.29
C THR A 116 -9.72 -9.09 -18.49
N ASN A 117 -10.03 -8.17 -19.41
CA ASN A 117 -9.16 -7.85 -20.54
C ASN A 117 -8.21 -6.67 -20.28
N ASP A 118 -8.27 -6.06 -19.08
CA ASP A 118 -7.42 -4.93 -18.77
C ASP A 118 -6.00 -5.40 -18.46
N ALA A 119 -5.14 -5.19 -19.44
CA ALA A 119 -3.76 -5.64 -19.39
C ALA A 119 -2.90 -4.81 -18.44
N PHE A 120 -1.92 -5.44 -17.83
CA PHE A 120 -0.93 -4.81 -16.98
C PHE A 120 0.44 -5.43 -17.16
N THR A 121 1.47 -4.62 -16.91
CA THR A 121 2.86 -5.03 -17.07
C THR A 121 3.48 -5.30 -15.70
N LEU A 122 4.25 -6.38 -15.60
CA LEU A 122 5.12 -6.67 -14.44
C LEU A 122 6.58 -6.80 -14.88
N ASN A 123 7.51 -6.43 -13.99
CA ASN A 123 8.91 -6.76 -14.17
C ASN A 123 9.11 -8.24 -13.81
N LEU A 124 9.61 -9.03 -14.75
CA LEU A 124 10.03 -10.41 -14.53
C LEU A 124 11.50 -10.46 -14.09
N LYS A 125 12.29 -9.49 -14.59
CA LYS A 125 13.64 -9.17 -14.15
C LYS A 125 13.81 -7.67 -14.07
N LEU A 126 14.50 -7.20 -13.03
CA LEU A 126 14.87 -5.79 -12.86
C LEU A 126 16.28 -5.73 -12.29
N ASN A 127 17.23 -5.21 -13.07
CA ASN A 127 18.66 -5.25 -12.79
C ASN A 127 19.14 -6.70 -12.52
N GLU A 128 19.60 -6.98 -11.30
CA GLU A 128 20.07 -8.31 -10.89
C GLU A 128 18.95 -9.15 -10.24
N THR A 129 17.77 -8.58 -10.04
CA THR A 129 16.64 -9.25 -9.39
C THR A 129 15.80 -10.03 -10.39
N VAL A 130 15.50 -11.29 -10.08
CA VAL A 130 14.55 -12.14 -10.80
C VAL A 130 13.33 -12.39 -9.92
N PHE A 131 12.14 -12.01 -10.41
CA PHE A 131 10.88 -12.13 -9.67
C PHE A 131 10.14 -13.45 -9.95
N VAL A 132 10.43 -14.08 -11.10
CA VAL A 132 9.78 -15.33 -11.51
C VAL A 132 10.50 -16.53 -10.90
N LYS A 133 9.73 -17.47 -10.35
CA LYS A 133 10.20 -18.80 -9.91
C LYS A 133 9.53 -19.90 -10.73
N GLY A 134 10.11 -21.09 -10.67
CA GLY A 134 9.59 -22.28 -11.35
C GLY A 134 10.16 -22.50 -12.76
N ASN A 135 9.55 -23.42 -13.50
CA ASN A 135 9.94 -23.86 -14.84
C ASN A 135 8.75 -24.53 -15.56
N VAL A 136 8.96 -24.95 -16.81
CA VAL A 136 7.93 -25.59 -17.64
C VAL A 136 7.27 -26.83 -17.01
N ASN A 137 8.01 -27.59 -16.17
CA ASN A 137 7.49 -28.81 -15.55
C ASN A 137 6.71 -28.52 -14.26
N THR A 138 7.11 -27.48 -13.51
CA THR A 138 6.49 -27.13 -12.22
C THR A 138 5.46 -26.00 -12.34
N GLY A 139 5.37 -25.37 -13.51
CA GLY A 139 4.71 -24.08 -13.68
C GLY A 139 5.56 -22.92 -13.15
N TYR A 140 5.10 -21.71 -13.45
CA TYR A 140 5.75 -20.45 -13.06
C TYR A 140 4.89 -19.68 -12.08
N ASN A 141 5.56 -18.88 -11.24
CA ASN A 141 4.91 -17.93 -10.34
C ASN A 141 5.77 -16.68 -10.16
N ILE A 142 5.14 -15.59 -9.72
CA ILE A 142 5.81 -14.40 -9.20
C ILE A 142 5.99 -14.58 -7.70
N LEU A 143 7.25 -14.67 -7.25
CA LEU A 143 7.65 -14.72 -5.84
C LEU A 143 6.88 -15.73 -4.97
N GLU A 144 6.42 -16.84 -5.55
CA GLU A 144 5.57 -17.87 -4.91
C GLU A 144 4.20 -17.36 -4.44
N GLU A 145 3.82 -16.14 -4.83
CA GLU A 145 2.55 -15.50 -4.46
C GLU A 145 1.49 -15.61 -5.56
N VAL A 146 1.89 -15.43 -6.83
CA VAL A 146 0.94 -15.33 -7.96
C VAL A 146 1.32 -16.30 -9.06
N LYS A 147 0.44 -17.26 -9.36
CA LYS A 147 0.64 -18.22 -10.46
C LYS A 147 0.60 -17.51 -11.81
N ILE A 148 1.51 -17.89 -12.70
CA ILE A 148 1.53 -17.45 -14.09
C ILE A 148 0.95 -18.55 -14.98
N ASP A 149 -0.08 -18.22 -15.74
CA ASP A 149 -0.55 -18.97 -16.89
C ASP A 149 0.15 -18.45 -18.16
N CYS A 150 1.16 -19.17 -18.63
CA CYS A 150 1.85 -18.80 -19.87
C CYS A 150 1.10 -19.22 -21.14
N GLY A 151 -0.04 -19.93 -21.02
CA GLY A 151 -0.85 -20.38 -22.15
C GLY A 151 -0.03 -21.06 -23.26
N ASN A 152 -0.19 -20.56 -24.49
CA ASN A 152 0.55 -21.07 -25.64
C ASN A 152 1.96 -20.47 -25.78
N LEU A 153 2.35 -19.54 -24.90
CA LEU A 153 3.62 -18.81 -24.94
C LEU A 153 4.66 -19.37 -23.95
N CYS A 154 4.43 -20.55 -23.36
CA CYS A 154 5.30 -21.09 -22.31
C CYS A 154 6.75 -21.33 -22.77
N ASN A 155 6.96 -21.70 -24.04
CA ASN A 155 8.31 -21.92 -24.58
C ASN A 155 9.06 -20.59 -24.73
N GLU A 156 8.42 -19.60 -25.34
CA GLU A 156 8.94 -18.25 -25.52
C GLU A 156 9.21 -17.59 -24.17
N PHE A 157 8.29 -17.76 -23.22
CA PHE A 157 8.43 -17.28 -21.85
C PHE A 157 9.66 -17.89 -21.16
N ASN A 158 9.85 -19.21 -21.26
CA ASN A 158 11.02 -19.89 -20.71
C ASN A 158 12.33 -19.37 -21.32
N LEU A 159 12.38 -19.22 -22.65
CA LEU A 159 13.55 -18.69 -23.35
C LEU A 159 13.86 -17.25 -22.93
N ALA A 160 12.83 -16.41 -22.79
CA ALA A 160 12.99 -15.03 -22.32
C ALA A 160 13.57 -14.98 -20.90
N LEU A 161 13.12 -15.86 -20.00
CA LEU A 161 13.65 -15.97 -18.64
C LEU A 161 15.09 -16.49 -18.59
N GLN A 162 15.53 -17.26 -19.57
CA GLN A 162 16.92 -17.75 -19.66
C GLN A 162 17.88 -16.77 -20.34
N SER A 163 17.36 -15.71 -20.97
CA SER A 163 18.17 -14.67 -21.59
C SER A 163 19.05 -13.91 -20.58
N ASN A 164 20.08 -13.24 -21.08
CA ASN A 164 20.93 -12.33 -20.30
C ASN A 164 20.30 -10.95 -20.06
N ALA A 165 19.03 -10.74 -20.42
CA ALA A 165 18.35 -9.47 -20.17
C ALA A 165 18.26 -9.19 -18.65
N THR A 166 18.77 -8.04 -18.23
CA THR A 166 18.66 -7.55 -16.84
C THR A 166 17.31 -6.88 -16.58
N ASN A 167 16.65 -6.41 -17.63
CA ASN A 167 15.33 -5.81 -17.57
C ASN A 167 14.42 -6.61 -18.49
N LEU A 168 13.47 -7.34 -17.91
CA LEU A 168 12.51 -8.14 -18.64
C LEU A 168 11.13 -7.85 -18.06
N LYS A 169 10.17 -7.56 -18.94
CA LYS A 169 8.78 -7.29 -18.58
C LYS A 169 7.86 -8.27 -19.28
N GLY A 170 6.77 -8.64 -18.62
CA GLY A 170 5.67 -9.41 -19.22
C GLY A 170 4.39 -8.60 -19.17
N ASN A 171 3.54 -8.79 -20.17
CA ASN A 171 2.21 -8.21 -20.21
C ASN A 171 1.19 -9.30 -19.85
N PHE A 172 0.27 -8.97 -18.95
CA PHE A 172 -0.62 -9.95 -18.35
C PHE A 172 -2.06 -9.45 -18.29
N VAL A 173 -2.99 -10.40 -18.24
CA VAL A 173 -4.37 -10.18 -17.81
C VAL A 173 -4.66 -11.05 -16.59
N LEU A 174 -5.66 -10.69 -15.80
CA LEU A 174 -6.05 -11.46 -14.62
C LEU A 174 -7.11 -12.49 -14.96
N ASN A 175 -6.89 -13.73 -14.52
CA ASN A 175 -7.89 -14.79 -14.52
C ASN A 175 -8.78 -14.70 -13.28
N ASP A 176 -10.00 -15.24 -13.38
CA ASP A 176 -10.97 -15.23 -12.27
C ASP A 176 -10.47 -15.95 -11.00
N ASP A 177 -9.50 -16.85 -11.12
CA ASP A 177 -8.90 -17.59 -10.02
C ASP A 177 -7.75 -16.85 -9.30
N GLY A 178 -7.44 -15.61 -9.72
CA GLY A 178 -6.36 -14.81 -9.15
C GLY A 178 -5.00 -15.02 -9.84
N SER A 179 -4.88 -15.98 -10.76
CA SER A 179 -3.67 -16.17 -11.57
C SER A 179 -3.56 -15.14 -12.69
N ILE A 180 -2.36 -14.95 -13.21
CA ILE A 180 -2.09 -13.97 -14.28
C ILE A 180 -1.74 -14.68 -15.57
N LYS A 181 -2.44 -14.36 -16.66
CA LYS A 181 -2.21 -14.96 -17.97
C LYS A 181 -1.34 -14.07 -18.83
N LEU A 182 -0.26 -14.63 -19.36
CA LEU A 182 0.62 -13.96 -20.31
C LEU A 182 -0.09 -13.76 -21.65
N ILE A 183 0.00 -12.55 -22.21
CA ILE A 183 -0.61 -12.16 -23.50
C ILE A 183 0.37 -11.48 -24.44
#